data_AF-A0A922ZEW0-F1
#
_entry.id   AF-A0A922ZEW0-F1
#
_cell.length_a   1.000
_cell.length_b   1.000
_cell.length_c   1.000
_cell.angle_alpha   90.00
_cell.angle_beta   90.00
_cell.angle_gamma   90.00
#
_symmetry.space_group_name_H-M   'P 1'
#
loop_
_entity.id
_entity.type
_entity.pdbx_description
1 polymer ?
#
loop_
_entity_poly.entity_id
_entity_poly.type
_entity_poly.pdbx_seq_one_letter_code
_entity_poly.pdbx_strand_id
1 'polypeptide(L)' 'MAKQQSFADKAAKAAMQPGKKCAACGAIKQPVLYVASEPSKHGSIRFSHRRVQVCKCNEKELYG' A
#
# COMPACT_ATOMS: atom_id res chain seq x y z
N MET A 1 -22.16 -22.22 -8.65
CA MET A 1 -22.82 -22.49 -7.36
C MET A 1 -22.24 -21.55 -6.30
N ALA A 2 -22.94 -20.44 -6.01
CA ALA A 2 -22.53 -19.55 -4.93
C ALA A 2 -22.91 -20.21 -3.59
N LYS A 3 -21.91 -20.65 -2.80
CA LYS A 3 -22.16 -21.08 -1.42
C LYS A 3 -22.87 -19.93 -0.69
N GLN A 4 -24.01 -20.21 -0.05
CA GLN A 4 -24.68 -19.24 0.81
C GLN A 4 -23.67 -18.76 1.86
N GLN A 5 -23.27 -17.49 1.78
CA GLN A 5 -22.36 -16.89 2.76
C GLN A 5 -23.19 -16.40 3.92
N SER A 6 -22.98 -16.99 5.10
CA SER A 6 -23.60 -16.51 6.33
C SER A 6 -23.09 -15.10 6.67
N PHE A 7 -23.82 -14.39 7.54
CA PHE A 7 -23.33 -13.12 8.07
C PHE A 7 -21.97 -13.28 8.77
N ALA A 8 -21.77 -14.40 9.47
CA ALA A 8 -20.50 -14.74 10.12
C ALA A 8 -19.35 -14.87 9.10
N ASP A 9 -19.59 -15.52 7.95
CA ASP A 9 -18.59 -15.66 6.89
C ASP A 9 -18.20 -14.30 6.28
N LYS A 10 -19.19 -13.40 6.15
CA LYS A 10 -18.96 -12.03 5.65
C LYS A 10 -18.21 -11.18 6.66
N ALA A 11 -18.56 -11.27 7.94
CA ALA A 11 -17.86 -10.59 9.02
C ALA A 11 -16.40 -11.06 9.15
N ALA A 12 -16.15 -12.37 9.06
CA ALA A 12 -14.80 -12.94 9.11
C ALA A 12 -13.94 -12.47 7.92
N LYS A 13 -14.51 -12.41 6.72
CA LYS A 13 -13.81 -11.89 5.54
C LYS A 13 -13.53 -10.39 5.61
N ALA A 14 -14.45 -9.61 6.17
CA ALA A 14 -14.25 -8.18 6.38
C ALA A 14 -13.19 -7.90 7.47
N ALA A 15 -13.10 -8.76 8.48
CA ALA A 15 -12.09 -8.69 9.53
C ALA A 15 -10.69 -9.10 9.05
N MET A 16 -10.58 -9.92 8.01
CA MET A 16 -9.31 -10.20 7.35
C MET A 16 -8.83 -8.93 6.65
N GLN A 17 -7.82 -8.26 7.23
CA GLN A 17 -7.21 -7.12 6.57
C GLN A 17 -6.46 -7.59 5.30
N PRO A 18 -6.90 -7.16 4.09
CA PRO A 18 -6.26 -7.56 2.86
C PRO A 18 -4.92 -6.84 2.73
N GLY A 19 -3.82 -7.59 2.57
CA GLY A 19 -2.51 -7.00 2.32
C GLY A 19 -1.35 -7.95 2.59
N LYS A 20 -0.19 -7.65 1.99
CA LYS A 20 1.05 -8.39 2.29
C LYS A 20 1.60 -7.91 3.63
N LYS A 21 1.82 -8.82 4.57
CA LYS A 21 2.54 -8.51 5.81
C LYS A 21 4.02 -8.27 5.50
N CYS A 22 4.62 -7.30 6.18
CA CYS A 22 6.05 -7.08 6.13
C CYS A 22 6.77 -8.12 6.99
N ALA A 23 7.76 -8.82 6.44
CA ALA A 23 8.53 -9.82 7.17
C ALA A 23 9.37 -9.22 8.32
N ALA A 24 9.74 -7.94 8.24
CA ALA A 24 10.59 -7.28 9.23
C ALA A 24 9.81 -6.76 10.45
N CYS A 25 8.64 -6.15 10.24
CA CYS A 25 7.87 -5.52 11.33
C CYS A 25 6.50 -6.15 11.59
N GLY A 26 6.09 -7.17 10.82
CA GLY A 26 4.79 -7.84 10.96
C GLY A 26 3.57 -6.99 10.56
N ALA A 27 3.75 -5.68 10.37
CA ALA A 27 2.70 -4.77 9.95
C ALA A 27 2.24 -5.06 8.51
N ILE A 28 0.99 -4.72 8.21
CA ILE A 28 0.44 -4.84 6.86
C ILE A 28 0.98 -3.71 6.00
N LYS A 29 1.55 -4.05 4.84
CA LYS A 29 2.03 -3.05 3.90
C LYS A 29 0.86 -2.38 3.21
N GLN A 30 0.73 -1.08 3.39
CA GLN A 30 -0.29 -0.26 2.75
C GLN A 30 0.14 0.09 1.32
N PRO A 31 -0.63 -0.27 0.29
CA PRO A 31 -0.35 0.15 -1.07
C PRO A 31 -0.68 1.64 -1.23
N VAL A 32 0.30 2.45 -1.62
CA VAL A 32 0.17 3.91 -1.79
C VAL A 32 0.73 4.31 -3.16
N LEU A 33 0.11 5.32 -3.77
CA LEU A 33 0.70 6.00 -4.93
C LEU A 33 1.65 7.07 -4.41
N TYR A 34 2.94 6.82 -4.57
CA TYR A 34 3.98 7.78 -4.25
C TYR A 34 4.20 8.74 -5.42
N VAL A 35 4.15 10.04 -5.13
CA VAL A 35 4.33 11.11 -6.11
C VAL A 35 5.54 11.94 -5.71
N ALA A 36 6.59 11.91 -6.52
CA ALA A 36 7.81 12.67 -6.30
C ALA A 36 7.99 13.76 -7.36
N SER A 37 8.41 14.95 -6.93
CA SER A 37 8.76 16.05 -7.83
C SER A 37 10.22 15.91 -8.26
N GLU A 38 10.46 15.53 -9.51
CA GLU A 38 11.79 15.34 -10.09
C GLU A 38 12.07 16.42 -11.13
N PRO A 39 13.24 17.10 -11.10
CA PRO A 39 13.61 18.06 -12.12
C PRO A 39 13.85 17.35 -13.46
N SER A 40 13.26 17.87 -14.52
CA SER A 40 13.49 17.40 -15.87
C SER A 40 14.75 18.03 -16.46
N LYS A 41 15.35 17.35 -17.45
CA LYS A 41 16.52 17.86 -18.20
C LYS A 41 16.29 19.22 -18.86
N HIS A 42 15.03 19.64 -19.03
CA HIS A 42 14.65 20.90 -19.68
C HIS A 42 14.26 21.99 -18.68
N GLY A 43 14.59 21.83 -17.39
CA GLY A 43 14.33 22.85 -16.35
C GLY A 43 12.88 22.88 -15.84
N SER A 44 12.00 22.02 -16.36
CA SER A 44 10.64 21.85 -15.81
C SER A 44 10.61 20.83 -14.68
N ILE A 45 9.69 20.98 -13.72
CA ILE A 45 9.46 19.97 -12.67
C ILE A 45 8.47 18.93 -13.21
N ARG A 46 8.81 17.65 -13.11
CA ARG A 46 7.95 16.52 -13.45
C ARG A 46 7.50 15.79 -12.18
N PHE A 47 6.27 15.28 -12.22
CA PHE A 47 5.75 14.43 -11.14
C PHE A 47 5.91 12.95 -11.54
N SER A 48 6.75 12.24 -10.79
CA SER A 48 7.01 10.82 -10.96
C SER A 48 6.05 10.02 -10.09
N HIS A 49 5.19 9.22 -10.71
CA HIS A 49 4.21 8.39 -10.01
C HIS A 49 4.72 6.95 -9.88
N ARG A 50 4.84 6.46 -8.65
CA ARG A 50 5.29 5.08 -8.37
C ARG A 50 4.31 4.41 -7.41
N ARG A 51 3.83 3.21 -7.74
CA ARG A 51 3.02 2.41 -6.82
C ARG A 51 3.95 1.67 -5.87
N VAL A 52 3.89 2.02 -4.58
CA VAL A 52 4.76 1.45 -3.54
C VAL A 52 3.94 0.85 -2.42
N GLN A 53 4.55 -0.04 -1.66
CA GLN A 53 3.94 -0.66 -0.49
C GLN A 53 4.67 -0.17 0.76
N VAL A 54 3.99 0.65 1.56
CA VAL A 54 4.55 1.35 2.73
C VAL A 54 4.24 0.58 4.01
N CYS A 55 5.21 0.50 4.90
CA CYS A 55 5.11 0.01 6.27
C CYS A 55 6.07 0.83 7.14
N LYS A 56 6.04 0.61 8.46
CA LYS A 56 6.89 1.33 9.41
C LYS A 56 8.40 1.26 9.12
N CYS A 57 8.87 0.27 8.37
CA CYS A 57 10.29 0.12 8.05
C CYS A 57 10.75 1.08 6.94
N ASN A 58 9.95 1.25 5.89
CA ASN A 58 10.31 2.04 4.71
C ASN A 58 9.63 3.41 4.67
N GLU A 59 8.82 3.73 5.68
CA GLU A 59 8.16 5.03 5.80
C GLU A 59 9.16 6.19 5.80
N LYS A 60 10.26 6.07 6.58
CA LYS A 60 11.32 7.08 6.62
C LYS A 60 12.02 7.27 5.27
N GLU A 61 12.25 6.18 4.55
CA GLU A 61 12.90 6.25 3.23
C GLU A 61 12.02 6.91 2.17
N LEU A 62 10.70 6.74 2.28
CA LEU A 62 9.75 7.23 1.29
C LEU A 62 9.26 8.65 1.58
N TYR A 63 9.00 8.99 2.83
CA TYR A 63 8.44 10.29 3.21
C TYR A 63 9.49 11.32 3.64
N GLY A 64 10.70 10.89 4.02
CA GLY A 64 11.76 11.77 4.54
C GLY A 64 11.68 11.91 6.06
#